data_AF-A0A430FEM2-F1
#
_entry.id   AF-A0A430FEM2-F1
#
_cell.length_a   1.000
_cell.length_b   1.000
_cell.length_c   1.000
_cell.angle_alpha   90.00
_cell.angle_beta   90.00
_cell.angle_gamma   90.00
#
_symmetry.space_group_name_H-M   'P 1'
#
loop_
_entity.id
_entity.type
_entity.pdbx_description
1 polymer ?
#
loop_
_entity_poly.entity_id
_entity_poly.type
_entity_poly.pdbx_seq_one_letter_code
_entity_poly.pdbx_strand_id
1 'polypeptide(L)'
;MSVAADAADIAGAAEPTDTPDPNGAVVYFSSASGNTQRFVENCRLDDIGINTYRIPLRANEPALAVREPYVLIVPTYGGGDVRKAVPIQVKRFLNDPDNRSWIRGVIASGNTNFGEAYAAAGRIVSAKCQVPLLFTFELMGTSEDVDKTRSGLARFFAGINP
;
A
#
# COMPACT_ATOMS: atom_id res chain seq x y z
N MET A 1 8.05 -5.70 67.47
CA MET A 1 8.75 -5.82 66.17
C MET A 1 7.72 -5.59 65.08
N SER A 2 8.04 -4.70 64.14
CA SER A 2 7.11 -3.99 63.26
C SER A 2 6.34 -4.88 62.28
N VAL A 3 5.08 -4.51 62.04
CA VAL A 3 4.31 -4.85 60.83
C VAL A 3 4.81 -3.99 59.67
N ALA A 4 4.99 -4.60 58.50
CA ALA A 4 4.93 -3.91 57.21
C ALA A 4 4.57 -4.95 56.14
N ALA A 5 3.33 -4.84 55.65
CA ALA A 5 2.96 -5.35 54.33
C ALA A 5 3.56 -4.39 53.30
N ASP A 6 4.09 -4.93 52.20
CA ASP A 6 4.43 -4.11 51.05
C ASP A 6 3.61 -4.58 49.84
N ALA A 7 3.10 -3.59 49.12
CA ALA A 7 2.11 -3.71 48.09
C ALA A 7 2.75 -3.53 46.71
N ALA A 8 2.12 -4.18 45.73
CA ALA A 8 2.09 -3.85 44.31
C ALA A 8 3.39 -3.99 43.49
N ASP A 9 3.35 -4.89 42.51
CA ASP A 9 3.38 -4.46 41.11
C ASP A 9 2.64 -5.48 40.24
N ILE A 10 1.40 -5.13 39.91
CA ILE A 10 0.58 -5.80 38.89
C ILE A 10 1.09 -5.34 37.52
N ALA A 11 1.76 -6.23 36.79
CA ALA A 11 2.02 -6.05 35.38
C ALA A 11 0.67 -5.90 34.65
N GLY A 12 0.36 -4.68 34.23
CA GLY A 12 -0.79 -4.40 33.38
C GLY A 12 -0.64 -5.15 32.07
N ALA A 13 -1.44 -6.20 31.90
CA ALA A 13 -1.68 -6.75 30.58
C ALA A 13 -2.29 -5.62 29.72
N ALA A 14 -1.63 -5.29 28.62
CA ALA A 14 -2.18 -4.35 27.65
C ALA A 14 -3.58 -4.81 27.26
N GLU A 15 -4.57 -3.93 27.40
CA GLU A 15 -5.94 -4.24 27.01
C GLU A 15 -5.97 -4.61 25.52
N PRO A 16 -6.79 -5.60 25.13
CA PRO A 16 -6.98 -5.93 23.73
C PRO A 16 -7.53 -4.69 23.02
N THR A 17 -6.74 -4.08 22.15
CA THR A 17 -7.19 -3.01 21.28
C THR A 17 -8.29 -3.58 20.40
N ASP A 18 -9.51 -3.04 20.52
CA ASP A 18 -10.72 -3.39 19.74
C ASP A 18 -10.60 -3.01 18.25
N THR A 19 -9.38 -3.03 17.72
CA THR A 19 -9.10 -2.81 16.32
C THR A 19 -9.39 -4.14 15.62
N PRO A 20 -10.42 -4.21 14.76
CA PRO A 20 -10.70 -5.42 14.01
C PRO A 20 -9.44 -5.85 13.25
N ASP A 21 -9.23 -7.16 13.14
CA ASP A 21 -8.14 -7.69 12.30
C ASP A 21 -8.22 -7.04 10.92
N PRO A 22 -7.09 -6.52 10.40
CA PRO A 22 -7.11 -5.80 9.15
C PRO A 22 -7.62 -6.71 8.03
N ASN A 23 -8.58 -6.19 7.25
CA ASN A 23 -9.16 -6.90 6.11
C ASN A 23 -8.11 -7.17 5.01
N GLY A 24 -7.02 -6.40 5.03
CA GLY A 24 -5.84 -6.52 4.20
C GLY A 24 -5.01 -5.23 4.25
N ALA A 25 -4.06 -5.09 3.33
CA ALA A 25 -3.17 -3.94 3.29
C ALA A 25 -3.09 -3.26 1.93
N VAL A 26 -2.67 -2.00 1.95
CA VAL A 26 -2.14 -1.27 0.82
C VAL A 26 -0.66 -1.05 1.02
N VAL A 27 0.15 -1.57 0.10
CA VAL A 27 1.56 -1.21 -0.01
C VAL A 27 1.67 -0.15 -1.09
N TYR A 28 2.43 0.92 -0.87
CA TYR A 28 2.59 1.95 -1.89
C TYR A 28 3.99 2.52 -1.95
N PHE A 29 4.36 3.06 -3.10
CA PHE A 29 5.58 3.85 -3.25
C PHE A 29 5.24 5.30 -3.58
N SER A 30 5.94 6.24 -2.95
CA SER A 30 5.87 7.66 -3.31
C SER A 30 7.26 8.27 -3.30
N SER A 31 7.63 8.95 -4.39
CA SER A 31 8.86 9.74 -4.44
C SER A 31 8.79 11.00 -3.57
N ALA A 32 9.83 11.82 -3.65
CA ALA A 32 9.94 13.11 -2.97
C ALA A 32 8.81 14.10 -3.33
N SER A 33 8.15 13.96 -4.49
CA SER A 33 7.01 14.82 -4.83
C SER A 33 5.75 14.55 -3.99
N GLY A 34 5.64 13.37 -3.37
CA GLY A 34 4.56 13.07 -2.43
C GLY A 34 3.16 12.85 -3.03
N ASN A 35 2.99 12.82 -4.35
CA ASN A 35 1.66 12.70 -4.95
C ASN A 35 0.92 11.42 -4.54
N THR A 36 1.58 10.25 -4.65
CA THR A 36 0.97 8.97 -4.26
C THR A 36 0.78 8.88 -2.74
N GLN A 37 1.69 9.47 -1.94
CA GLN A 37 1.52 9.58 -0.49
C GLN A 37 0.20 10.29 -0.15
N ARG A 38 0.00 11.50 -0.69
CA ARG A 38 -1.21 12.30 -0.45
C ARG A 38 -2.49 11.58 -0.89
N PHE A 39 -2.42 10.89 -2.03
CA PHE A 39 -3.55 10.08 -2.50
C PHE A 39 -3.95 8.99 -1.50
N VAL A 40 -2.96 8.23 -0.99
CA VAL A 40 -3.20 7.16 0.00
C VAL A 40 -3.70 7.72 1.32
N GLU A 41 -3.13 8.83 1.80
CA GLU A 41 -3.58 9.51 3.02
C GLU A 41 -5.04 9.98 2.90
N ASN A 42 -5.42 10.57 1.76
CA ASN A 42 -6.78 11.02 1.51
C ASN A 42 -7.80 9.87 1.43
N CYS A 43 -7.36 8.65 1.11
CA CYS A 43 -8.22 7.47 1.13
C CYS A 43 -8.61 7.04 2.55
N ARG A 44 -7.90 7.49 3.59
CA ARG A 44 -8.16 7.19 5.03
C ARG A 44 -8.41 5.70 5.31
N LEU A 45 -7.61 4.83 4.70
CA LEU A 45 -7.86 3.38 4.62
C LEU A 45 -7.91 2.68 5.99
N ASP A 46 -7.27 3.27 7.00
CA ASP A 46 -7.35 2.87 8.39
C ASP A 46 -8.79 2.91 8.95
N ASP A 47 -9.59 3.92 8.57
CA ASP A 47 -11.01 4.02 8.97
C ASP A 47 -11.86 2.80 8.52
N ILE A 48 -11.39 2.03 7.54
CA ILE A 48 -12.09 0.83 7.01
C ILE A 48 -11.30 -0.46 7.25
N GLY A 49 -10.36 -0.44 8.20
CA GLY A 49 -9.59 -1.61 8.61
C GLY A 49 -8.63 -2.12 7.53
N ILE A 50 -8.05 -1.22 6.74
CA ILE A 50 -7.02 -1.56 5.75
C ILE A 50 -5.70 -0.90 6.16
N ASN A 51 -4.67 -1.74 6.40
CA ASN A 51 -3.34 -1.27 6.76
C ASN A 51 -2.67 -0.52 5.59
N THR A 52 -1.76 0.41 5.88
CA THR A 52 -0.95 1.07 4.84
C THR A 52 0.54 0.97 5.13
N TYR A 53 1.32 0.59 4.12
CA TYR A 53 2.77 0.48 4.21
C TYR A 53 3.45 1.22 3.07
N ARG A 54 4.40 2.09 3.42
CA ARG A 54 5.20 2.80 2.42
C ARG A 54 6.49 2.04 2.13
N ILE A 55 6.73 1.74 0.85
CA ILE A 55 8.02 1.25 0.38
C ILE A 55 9.05 2.38 0.60
N PRO A 56 10.18 2.11 1.28
CA PRO A 56 11.18 3.12 1.61
C PRO A 56 11.71 3.85 0.38
N LEU A 57 11.97 5.15 0.54
CA LEU A 57 12.42 5.99 -0.57
C LEU A 57 13.90 5.77 -0.87
N ARG A 58 14.73 5.73 0.19
CA ARG A 58 16.19 5.64 0.13
C ARG A 58 16.64 4.22 0.40
N ALA A 59 17.74 3.83 -0.24
CA ALA A 59 18.28 2.47 -0.14
C ALA A 59 18.89 2.13 1.23
N ASN A 60 19.17 3.13 2.07
CA ASN A 60 19.71 2.96 3.42
C ASN A 60 18.62 2.88 4.50
N GLU A 61 17.35 3.02 4.13
CA GLU A 61 16.22 2.77 5.03
C GLU A 61 15.99 1.26 5.18
N PRO A 62 15.50 0.78 6.35
CA PRO A 62 15.19 -0.62 6.55
C PRO A 62 14.24 -1.15 5.49
N ALA A 63 14.51 -2.36 4.98
CA ALA A 63 13.65 -3.00 4.00
C ALA A 63 12.26 -3.27 4.61
N LEU A 64 11.21 -2.98 3.84
CA LEU A 64 9.84 -3.28 4.23
C LEU A 64 9.55 -4.77 4.02
N ALA A 65 9.07 -5.45 5.06
CA ALA A 65 8.55 -6.81 5.01
C ALA A 65 7.05 -6.79 5.30
N VAL A 66 6.24 -7.30 4.36
CA VAL A 66 4.78 -7.39 4.51
C VAL A 66 4.38 -8.86 4.49
N ARG A 67 3.58 -9.29 5.48
CA ARG A 67 3.20 -10.70 5.69
C ARG A 67 1.68 -10.87 5.78
N GLU A 68 0.97 -10.10 4.98
CA GLU A 68 -0.50 -10.11 4.86
C GLU A 68 -0.92 -9.75 3.42
N PRO A 69 -2.12 -10.16 2.97
CA PRO A 69 -2.59 -9.87 1.61
C PRO A 69 -2.63 -8.36 1.33
N TYR A 70 -2.05 -7.92 0.22
CA TYR A 70 -2.02 -6.49 -0.13
C TYR A 70 -2.33 -6.15 -1.58
N VAL A 71 -2.83 -4.93 -1.79
CA VAL A 71 -2.86 -4.25 -3.08
C VAL A 71 -1.70 -3.26 -3.17
N LEU A 72 -0.95 -3.29 -4.27
CA LEU A 72 0.14 -2.34 -4.52
C LEU A 72 -0.40 -1.08 -5.20
N ILE A 73 -0.11 0.12 -4.66
CA ILE A 73 -0.32 1.40 -5.36
C ILE A 73 1.04 1.94 -5.84
N VAL A 74 1.22 2.06 -7.16
CA VAL A 74 2.51 2.40 -7.77
C VAL A 74 2.43 3.56 -8.77
N PRO A 75 3.25 4.61 -8.63
CA PRO A 75 3.38 5.64 -9.66
C PRO A 75 4.18 5.14 -10.86
N THR A 76 3.88 5.68 -12.04
CA THR A 76 4.62 5.39 -13.28
C THR A 76 5.68 6.46 -13.54
N TYR A 77 6.92 6.02 -13.77
CA TYR A 77 8.05 6.87 -14.17
C TYR A 77 8.56 6.53 -15.58
N GLY A 78 9.76 7.02 -15.93
CA GLY A 78 10.40 6.70 -17.22
C GLY A 78 10.19 7.74 -18.32
N GLY A 79 9.39 8.80 -18.08
CA GLY A 79 9.24 9.91 -19.03
C GLY A 79 8.72 9.49 -20.41
N GLY A 80 7.81 8.51 -20.45
CA GLY A 80 7.31 7.90 -21.69
C GLY A 80 7.99 6.58 -22.08
N ASP A 81 9.17 6.27 -21.55
CA ASP A 81 9.81 4.97 -21.74
C ASP A 81 9.21 3.91 -20.81
N VAL A 82 8.33 3.08 -21.36
CA VAL A 82 7.65 1.98 -20.65
C VAL A 82 8.63 1.02 -19.95
N ARG A 83 9.85 0.84 -20.47
CA ARG A 83 10.85 -0.06 -19.84
C ARG A 83 11.32 0.46 -18.48
N LYS A 84 11.18 1.78 -18.26
CA LYS A 84 11.55 2.49 -17.03
C LYS A 84 10.34 2.84 -16.16
N ALA A 85 9.15 2.34 -16.50
CA ALA A 85 7.90 2.67 -15.83
C ALA A 85 7.86 2.34 -14.33
N VAL A 86 8.32 1.15 -13.94
CA VAL A 86 8.26 0.69 -12.54
C VAL A 86 9.46 1.27 -11.75
N PRO A 87 9.23 1.98 -10.63
CA PRO A 87 10.30 2.49 -9.76
C PRO A 87 11.23 1.38 -9.28
N ILE A 88 12.53 1.68 -9.15
CA ILE A 88 13.52 0.67 -8.74
C ILE A 88 13.26 0.12 -7.33
N GLN A 89 12.71 0.95 -6.43
CA GLN A 89 12.32 0.55 -5.08
C GLN A 89 11.20 -0.48 -5.11
N VAL A 90 10.20 -0.28 -5.97
CA VAL A 90 9.10 -1.25 -6.17
C VAL A 90 9.63 -2.54 -6.78
N LYS A 91 10.57 -2.46 -7.75
CA LYS A 91 11.23 -3.66 -8.30
C LYS A 91 11.97 -4.43 -7.21
N ARG A 92 12.72 -3.75 -6.34
CA ARG A 92 13.45 -4.39 -5.22
C ARG A 92 12.48 -5.06 -4.24
N PHE A 93 11.41 -4.36 -3.85
CA PHE A 93 10.38 -4.89 -2.97
C PHE A 93 9.70 -6.15 -3.54
N LEU A 94 9.33 -6.15 -4.82
CA LEU A 94 8.68 -7.28 -5.49
C LEU A 94 9.65 -8.40 -5.93
N ASN A 95 10.96 -8.14 -5.96
CA ASN A 95 11.94 -9.19 -6.22
C ASN A 95 12.18 -10.08 -4.99
N ASP A 96 11.83 -9.61 -3.79
CA ASP A 96 11.74 -10.45 -2.60
C ASP A 96 10.51 -11.38 -2.72
N PRO A 97 10.71 -12.71 -2.82
CA PRO A 97 9.60 -13.65 -2.96
C PRO A 97 8.65 -13.63 -1.76
N ASP A 98 9.13 -13.34 -0.55
CA ASP A 98 8.30 -13.32 0.66
C ASP A 98 7.37 -12.12 0.69
N ASN A 99 7.75 -11.01 0.06
CA ASN A 99 6.85 -9.88 -0.15
C ASN A 99 5.94 -10.14 -1.35
N ARG A 100 6.47 -10.70 -2.43
CA ARG A 100 5.71 -10.92 -3.67
C ARG A 100 4.58 -11.94 -3.49
N SER A 101 4.72 -12.94 -2.63
CA SER A 101 3.68 -13.95 -2.39
C SER A 101 2.37 -13.37 -1.84
N TRP A 102 2.42 -12.17 -1.26
CA TRP A 102 1.27 -11.53 -0.62
C TRP A 102 0.53 -10.52 -1.50
N ILE A 103 1.04 -10.18 -2.69
CA ILE A 103 0.31 -9.28 -3.60
C ILE A 103 -0.99 -9.93 -4.10
N ARG A 104 -2.07 -9.14 -4.16
CA ARG A 104 -3.40 -9.55 -4.64
C ARG A 104 -3.93 -8.71 -5.79
N GLY A 105 -3.40 -7.49 -5.96
CA GLY A 105 -3.80 -6.57 -7.01
C GLY A 105 -2.82 -5.40 -7.13
N VAL A 106 -2.96 -4.63 -8.19
CA VAL A 106 -2.20 -3.39 -8.37
C VAL A 106 -3.12 -2.26 -8.83
N ILE A 107 -2.88 -1.06 -8.31
CA ILE A 107 -3.43 0.22 -8.77
C ILE A 107 -2.24 1.06 -9.21
N ALA A 108 -2.37 1.80 -10.31
CA ALA A 108 -1.26 2.58 -10.83
C ALA A 108 -1.62 4.04 -11.07
N SER A 109 -0.72 4.94 -10.68
CA SER A 109 -0.82 6.34 -11.03
C SER A 109 0.07 6.72 -12.19
N GLY A 110 -0.29 7.80 -12.89
CA GLY A 110 0.49 8.33 -14.00
C GLY A 110 0.11 9.75 -14.35
N ASN A 111 0.43 10.15 -15.57
CA ASN A 111 -0.04 11.38 -16.19
C ASN A 111 -0.39 11.05 -17.65
N THR A 112 -1.61 11.36 -18.06
CA THR A 112 -2.17 11.04 -19.38
C THR A 112 -1.42 11.70 -20.53
N ASN A 113 -0.65 12.77 -20.25
CA ASN A 113 0.26 13.39 -21.23
C ASN A 113 1.32 12.41 -21.77
N PHE A 114 1.54 11.27 -21.11
CA PHE A 114 2.46 10.22 -21.58
C PHE A 114 1.79 9.18 -22.51
N GLY A 115 0.54 9.38 -22.92
CA GLY A 115 -0.15 8.54 -23.91
C GLY A 115 -0.15 7.06 -23.53
N GLU A 116 0.36 6.21 -24.41
CA GLU A 116 0.45 4.76 -24.16
C GLU A 116 1.26 4.38 -22.91
N ALA A 117 2.17 5.25 -22.45
CA ALA A 117 2.93 5.01 -21.23
C ALA A 117 2.17 5.40 -19.95
N TYR A 118 0.97 5.99 -20.07
CA TYR A 118 0.09 6.25 -18.92
C TYR A 118 -0.15 4.98 -18.11
N ALA A 119 0.08 5.08 -16.80
CA ALA A 119 -0.09 4.01 -15.82
C ALA A 119 0.63 2.68 -16.17
N ALA A 120 1.66 2.72 -17.03
CA ALA A 120 2.35 1.53 -17.53
C ALA A 120 2.99 0.67 -16.42
N ALA A 121 3.34 1.26 -15.27
CA ALA A 121 3.86 0.50 -14.13
C ALA A 121 2.84 -0.55 -13.64
N GLY A 122 1.56 -0.21 -13.62
CA GLY A 122 0.48 -1.12 -13.23
C GLY A 122 0.36 -2.32 -14.16
N ARG A 123 0.35 -2.07 -15.47
CA ARG A 123 0.31 -3.16 -16.48
C ARG A 123 1.50 -4.10 -16.37
N ILE A 124 2.70 -3.57 -16.14
CA ILE A 124 3.91 -4.38 -15.99
C ILE A 124 3.85 -5.22 -14.71
N VAL A 125 3.46 -4.64 -13.58
CA VAL A 125 3.32 -5.37 -12.31
C VAL A 125 2.25 -6.44 -12.43
N SER A 126 1.08 -6.09 -12.96
CA SER A 126 -0.04 -7.02 -13.18
C SER A 126 0.40 -8.24 -13.99
N ALA A 127 1.05 -8.01 -15.14
CA ALA A 127 1.54 -9.08 -15.99
C ALA A 127 2.67 -9.92 -15.34
N LYS A 128 3.57 -9.31 -14.57
CA LYS A 128 4.68 -10.07 -13.94
C LYS A 128 4.26 -10.84 -12.70
N CYS A 129 3.36 -10.29 -11.91
CA CYS A 129 2.91 -10.88 -10.66
C CYS A 129 1.61 -11.68 -10.81
N GLN A 130 0.99 -11.68 -12.00
CA GLN A 130 -0.24 -12.40 -12.31
C GLN A 130 -1.39 -12.00 -11.37
N VAL A 131 -1.52 -10.69 -11.13
CA VAL A 131 -2.57 -10.08 -10.31
C VAL A 131 -3.34 -9.02 -11.12
N PRO A 132 -4.61 -8.76 -10.83
CA PRO A 132 -5.41 -7.77 -11.56
C PRO A 132 -4.86 -6.33 -11.40
N LEU A 133 -4.92 -5.56 -12.49
CA LEU A 133 -4.86 -4.10 -12.45
C LEU A 133 -6.25 -3.58 -12.10
N LEU A 134 -6.43 -3.11 -10.86
CA LEU A 134 -7.73 -2.79 -10.29
C LEU A 134 -8.22 -1.39 -10.67
N PHE A 135 -7.30 -0.41 -10.73
CA PHE A 135 -7.65 0.97 -11.00
C PHE A 135 -6.43 1.78 -11.48
N THR A 136 -6.68 2.89 -12.16
CA THR A 136 -5.64 3.86 -12.55
C THR A 136 -6.11 5.28 -12.35
N PHE A 137 -5.22 6.17 -11.90
CA PHE A 137 -5.53 7.58 -11.67
C PHE A 137 -4.37 8.52 -12.05
N GLU A 138 -4.64 9.82 -12.14
CA GLU A 138 -3.61 10.81 -12.48
C GLU A 138 -3.02 11.52 -11.26
N LEU A 139 -1.70 11.72 -11.26
CA LEU A 139 -0.97 12.54 -10.29
C LEU A 139 -1.26 12.15 -8.83
N MET A 140 -1.98 13.01 -8.11
CA MET A 140 -2.38 12.83 -6.70
C MET A 140 -3.84 12.39 -6.54
N GLY A 141 -4.52 12.07 -7.65
CA GLY A 141 -5.92 11.72 -7.71
C GLY A 141 -6.87 12.90 -7.49
N THR A 142 -8.08 12.73 -8.00
CA THR A 142 -9.24 13.57 -7.68
C THR A 142 -9.97 13.01 -6.45
N SER A 143 -10.95 13.75 -5.91
CA SER A 143 -11.84 13.21 -4.87
C SER A 143 -12.60 11.98 -5.36
N GLU A 144 -13.00 11.94 -6.62
CA GLU A 144 -13.68 10.78 -7.21
C GLU A 144 -12.76 9.55 -7.27
N ASP A 145 -11.48 9.74 -7.58
CA ASP A 145 -10.48 8.65 -7.57
C ASP A 145 -10.28 8.09 -6.16
N VAL A 146 -10.28 8.97 -5.16
CA VAL A 146 -10.20 8.60 -3.74
C VAL A 146 -11.42 7.77 -3.34
N ASP A 147 -12.62 8.23 -3.64
CA ASP A 147 -13.87 7.54 -3.30
C ASP A 147 -13.97 6.17 -3.98
N LYS A 148 -13.63 6.11 -5.28
CA LYS A 148 -13.59 4.86 -6.05
C LYS A 148 -12.57 3.88 -5.49
N THR A 149 -11.37 4.36 -5.16
CA THR A 149 -10.30 3.51 -4.64
C THR A 149 -10.64 2.97 -3.26
N ARG A 150 -11.08 3.84 -2.34
CA ARG A 150 -11.50 3.44 -0.99
C ARG A 150 -12.64 2.40 -1.04
N SER A 151 -13.70 2.70 -1.79
CA SER A 151 -14.85 1.78 -1.91
C SER A 151 -14.48 0.49 -2.63
N GLY A 152 -13.65 0.57 -3.66
CA GLY A 152 -13.18 -0.58 -4.43
C GLY A 152 -12.31 -1.52 -3.59
N LEU A 153 -11.37 -0.99 -2.82
CA LEU A 153 -10.53 -1.78 -1.91
C LEU A 153 -11.36 -2.45 -0.81
N ALA A 154 -12.33 -1.75 -0.22
CA ALA A 154 -13.23 -2.34 0.77
C ALA A 154 -13.97 -3.56 0.23
N ARG A 155 -14.54 -3.46 -0.99
CA ARG A 155 -15.22 -4.58 -1.66
C ARG A 155 -14.25 -5.70 -2.02
N PHE A 156 -13.08 -5.34 -2.54
CA PHE A 156 -12.05 -6.30 -2.95
C PHE A 156 -11.61 -7.20 -1.79
N PHE A 157 -11.30 -6.62 -0.63
CA PHE A 157 -10.90 -7.39 0.55
C PHE A 157 -12.06 -8.13 1.23
N ALA A 158 -13.29 -7.64 1.10
CA ALA A 158 -14.49 -8.37 1.52
C ALA A 158 -14.82 -9.59 0.62
N GLY A 159 -14.05 -9.83 -0.45
CA GLY A 159 -14.32 -10.88 -1.42
C GLY A 159 -15.55 -10.62 -2.30
N ILE A 160 -16.03 -9.37 -2.32
CA ILE A 160 -17.17 -8.94 -3.12
C ILE A 160 -16.62 -8.48 -4.47
N ASN A 161 -16.52 -9.41 -5.42
CA ASN A 161 -16.25 -9.04 -6.81
C ASN A 161 -17.45 -8.24 -7.38
N PRO A 162 -17.19 -7.18 -8.17
CA PRO A 162 -18.24 -6.51 -8.94
C PRO A 162 -18.82 -7.42 -10.03
#